data_AF-X1L1J3-F1
#
_entry.id   AF-X1L1J3-F1
#
_cell.length_a   1.000
_cell.length_b   1.000
_cell.length_c   1.000
_cell.angle_alpha   90.00
_cell.angle_beta   90.00
_cell.angle_gamma   90.00
#
_symmetry.space_group_name_H-M   'P 1'
#
loop_
_entity.id
_entity.type
_entity.pdbx_description
1 polymer ?
#
loop_
_entity_poly.entity_id
_entity_poly.type
_entity_poly.pdbx_seq_one_letter_code
_entity_poly.pdbx_strand_id
1 'polypeptide(L)'
;MKTSLDCIPCFIRQALDAARLVSTDPADHKRIVRDVLRWAGEMDLKQPPPVLGQRIHRRLREITGVDDPYRAAKERQNSMVMGLLPDLR
;
A
#
# COMPACT_ATOMS: atom_id res chain seq x y z
N MET A 1 -11.08 -8.81 14.23
CA MET A 1 -11.05 -7.34 14.29
C MET A 1 -11.87 -6.78 13.14
N LYS A 2 -12.73 -5.79 13.37
CA LYS A 2 -13.48 -5.07 12.32
C LYS A 2 -12.73 -3.80 11.93
N THR A 3 -13.02 -3.26 10.76
CA THR A 3 -12.44 -1.99 10.31
C THR A 3 -13.07 -0.83 11.07
N SER A 4 -12.23 0.07 11.60
CA SER A 4 -12.68 1.31 12.24
C SER A 4 -12.63 2.48 11.25
N LEU A 5 -13.26 3.60 11.60
CA LEU A 5 -13.18 4.82 10.79
C LEU A 5 -11.75 5.34 10.67
N ASP A 6 -10.88 5.10 11.66
CA ASP A 6 -9.46 5.47 11.63
C ASP A 6 -8.65 4.68 10.60
N CYS A 7 -9.18 3.56 10.10
CA CYS A 7 -8.55 2.81 9.02
C CYS A 7 -8.66 3.53 7.68
N ILE A 8 -9.69 4.35 7.47
CA ILE A 8 -9.91 5.09 6.22
C ILE A 8 -8.72 6.03 5.91
N PRO A 9 -8.31 6.95 6.80
CA PRO A 9 -7.15 7.79 6.52
C PRO A 9 -5.85 6.98 6.39
N CYS A 10 -5.73 5.83 7.06
CA CYS A 10 -4.60 4.92 6.88
C CYS A 10 -4.55 4.34 5.45
N PHE A 11 -5.67 3.84 4.94
CA PHE A 11 -5.78 3.29 3.59
C PHE A 11 -5.46 4.33 2.50
N ILE A 12 -5.94 5.57 2.65
CA ILE A 12 -5.64 6.65 1.71
C ILE A 12 -4.14 6.99 1.72
N ARG A 13 -3.52 7.05 2.91
CA ARG A 13 -2.07 7.26 3.03
C ARG A 13 -1.28 6.13 2.39
N GLN A 14 -1.63 4.87 2.66
CA GLN A 14 -0.99 3.70 2.08
C GLN A 14 -1.07 3.71 0.54
N ALA A 15 -2.22 4.06 -0.02
CA ALA A 15 -2.39 4.17 -1.46
C ALA A 15 -1.48 5.24 -2.08
N LEU A 16 -1.39 6.41 -1.44
CA LEU A 16 -0.53 7.51 -1.90
C LEU A 16 0.96 7.15 -1.81
N ASP A 17 1.39 6.56 -0.69
CA ASP A 17 2.77 6.16 -0.50
C ASP A 17 3.17 5.10 -1.52
N ALA A 18 2.30 4.14 -1.78
CA ALA A 18 2.54 3.11 -2.78
C ALA A 18 2.52 3.66 -4.22
N ALA A 19 1.68 4.64 -4.52
CA ALA A 19 1.68 5.35 -5.81
C ALA A 19 3.01 6.06 -6.09
N ARG A 20 3.63 6.62 -5.05
CA ARG A 20 4.94 7.29 -5.15
C ARG A 20 6.10 6.33 -5.35
N LEU A 21 5.95 5.06 -5.00
CA LEU A 21 6.97 4.04 -5.27
C LEU A 21 7.01 3.62 -6.74
N VAL A 22 5.89 3.76 -7.46
CA VAL A 22 5.73 3.24 -8.83
C VAL A 22 5.78 4.30 -9.91
N SER A 23 5.47 5.56 -9.58
CA SER A 23 5.45 6.66 -10.53
C SER A 23 5.92 7.95 -9.88
N THR A 24 6.60 8.81 -10.64
CA THR A 24 6.92 10.19 -10.25
C THR A 24 5.90 11.20 -10.77
N ASP A 25 4.92 10.77 -11.57
CA ASP A 25 3.90 11.63 -12.16
C ASP A 25 2.76 11.93 -11.15
N PRO A 26 2.54 13.21 -10.78
CA PRO A 26 1.41 13.59 -9.93
C PRO A 26 0.04 13.19 -10.48
N ALA A 27 -0.13 13.06 -11.80
CA ALA A 27 -1.38 12.63 -12.42
C ALA A 27 -1.72 11.17 -12.03
N ASP A 28 -0.73 10.28 -12.00
CA ASP A 28 -0.89 8.90 -11.53
C ASP A 28 -1.25 8.85 -10.06
N HIS A 29 -0.58 9.64 -9.22
CA HIS A 29 -0.88 9.69 -7.78
C HIS A 29 -2.32 10.12 -7.54
N LYS A 30 -2.77 11.16 -8.25
CA LYS A 30 -4.14 11.67 -8.19
C LYS A 30 -5.16 10.62 -8.65
N ARG A 31 -4.85 9.89 -9.73
CA ARG A 31 -5.70 8.82 -10.28
C ARG A 31 -5.88 7.69 -9.25
N ILE A 32 -4.78 7.24 -8.64
CA ILE A 32 -4.79 6.17 -7.62
C ILE A 32 -5.57 6.61 -6.37
N VAL A 33 -5.28 7.80 -5.82
CA VAL A 33 -5.97 8.28 -4.61
C VAL A 33 -7.47 8.43 -4.85
N ARG A 34 -7.89 8.91 -6.02
CA ARG A 34 -9.32 9.01 -6.36
C ARG A 34 -10.01 7.65 -6.46
N ASP A 35 -9.34 6.66 -7.05
CA ASP A 35 -9.86 5.29 -7.14
C ASP A 35 -10.06 4.69 -5.74
N VAL A 36 -9.05 4.83 -4.87
CA VAL A 36 -9.12 4.33 -3.49
C VAL A 36 -10.15 5.09 -2.64
N LEU A 37 -10.30 6.41 -2.81
CA LEU A 37 -11.35 7.17 -2.11
C LEU A 37 -12.76 6.70 -2.50
N ARG A 38 -13.00 6.41 -3.78
CA ARG A 38 -14.28 5.88 -4.24
C ARG A 38 -14.56 4.52 -3.64
N TRP A 39 -13.59 3.61 -3.74
CA TRP A 39 -13.69 2.29 -3.11
C TRP A 39 -13.90 2.38 -1.60
N ALA A 40 -13.23 3.31 -0.93
CA ALA A 40 -13.35 3.50 0.51
C ALA A 40 -14.75 3.98 0.94
N GLY A 41 -15.45 4.73 0.09
CA GLY A 41 -16.85 5.11 0.32
C GLY A 41 -17.83 3.94 0.25
N GLU A 42 -17.44 2.83 -0.38
CA GLU A 42 -18.30 1.67 -0.66
C GLU A 42 -17.89 0.41 0.12
N MET A 43 -16.82 0.48 0.93
CA MET A 43 -16.25 -0.70 1.59
C MET A 43 -17.14 -1.25 2.72
N ASP A 44 -17.13 -2.58 2.88
CA ASP A 44 -17.75 -3.24 4.04
C ASP A 44 -16.83 -3.19 5.26
N LEU A 45 -17.12 -2.28 6.20
CA LEU A 45 -16.35 -2.10 7.44
C LEU A 45 -16.41 -3.32 8.38
N LYS A 46 -17.30 -4.30 8.14
CA LYS A 46 -17.31 -5.56 8.91
C LYS A 46 -16.11 -6.44 8.56
N GLN A 47 -15.46 -6.22 7.42
CA GLN A 47 -14.27 -6.96 7.04
C GLN A 47 -13.06 -6.51 7.88
N PRO A 48 -12.08 -7.42 8.12
CA PRO A 48 -10.85 -7.06 8.79
C PRO A 48 -10.01 -6.06 7.96
N PRO A 49 -9.33 -5.08 8.59
CA PRO A 49 -8.47 -4.13 7.86
C PRO A 49 -7.42 -4.78 6.96
N PRO A 50 -6.76 -5.89 7.33
CA PRO A 50 -5.80 -6.54 6.43
C PRO A 50 -6.42 -7.03 5.12
N VAL A 51 -7.69 -7.48 5.14
CA VAL A 51 -8.41 -7.93 3.92
C VAL A 51 -8.68 -6.73 3.02
N LEU A 52 -9.14 -5.61 3.59
CA LEU A 52 -9.41 -4.39 2.84
C LEU A 52 -8.11 -3.76 2.31
N GLY A 53 -7.05 -3.72 3.11
CA GLY A 53 -5.73 -3.25 2.70
C GLY A 53 -5.13 -4.09 1.55
N GLN A 54 -5.32 -5.42 1.57
CA GLN A 54 -4.89 -6.27 0.45
C GLN A 54 -5.56 -5.88 -0.88
N ARG A 55 -6.84 -5.47 -0.84
CA ARG A 55 -7.54 -4.99 -2.05
C ARG A 55 -6.88 -3.74 -2.62
N ILE A 56 -6.46 -2.80 -1.78
CA ILE A 56 -5.73 -1.59 -2.21
C ILE A 56 -4.44 -1.99 -2.93
N HIS A 57 -3.64 -2.88 -2.34
CA HIS A 57 -2.39 -3.32 -2.96
C HIS A 57 -2.62 -4.05 -4.29
N ARG A 58 -3.68 -4.86 -4.41
CA ARG A 58 -4.04 -5.51 -5.69
C ARG A 58 -4.44 -4.49 -6.73
N ARG A 59 -5.33 -3.56 -6.36
CA ARG A 59 -5.83 -2.50 -7.23
C ARG A 59 -4.71 -1.60 -7.73
N LEU A 60 -3.76 -1.27 -6.87
CA LEU A 60 -2.57 -0.51 -7.23
C LEU A 60 -1.76 -1.20 -8.33
N ARG A 61 -1.53 -2.52 -8.22
CA ARG A 61 -0.81 -3.30 -9.26
C ARG A 61 -1.57 -3.31 -10.58
N GLU A 62 -2.90 -3.46 -10.53
CA GLU A 62 -3.76 -3.39 -11.72
C GLU A 62 -3.68 -2.01 -12.42
N ILE A 63 -3.70 -0.93 -11.65
CA ILE A 63 -3.67 0.44 -12.19
C ILE A 63 -2.31 0.81 -12.78
N THR A 64 -1.24 0.33 -12.15
CA THR A 64 0.15 0.76 -12.43
C THR A 64 0.89 -0.22 -13.34
N GLY A 65 0.42 -1.46 -13.48
CA GLY A 65 1.11 -2.53 -14.20
C GLY A 65 2.39 -3.03 -13.51
N VAL A 66 2.72 -2.52 -12.32
CA VAL A 66 3.92 -2.92 -11.56
C VAL A 66 3.55 -4.07 -10.63
N ASP A 67 4.17 -5.22 -10.83
CA ASP A 67 3.88 -6.44 -10.05
C ASP A 67 4.28 -6.33 -8.57
N ASP A 68 5.39 -5.65 -8.27
CA ASP A 68 5.83 -5.41 -6.89
C ASP A 68 6.33 -3.99 -6.68
N PRO A 69 5.43 -3.06 -6.26
CA PRO A 69 5.77 -1.69 -5.91
C PRO A 69 6.86 -1.56 -4.84
N TYR A 70 7.04 -2.58 -3.99
CA TYR A 70 7.92 -2.51 -2.82
C TYR A 70 9.25 -3.22 -3.04
N ARG A 71 9.53 -3.77 -4.24
CA ARG A 71 10.73 -4.57 -4.51
C ARG A 71 12.02 -3.88 -4.05
N ALA A 72 12.27 -2.65 -4.49
CA ALA A 72 13.47 -1.90 -4.12
C ALA A 72 13.56 -1.61 -2.61
N ALA A 73 12.42 -1.31 -1.96
CA ALA A 73 12.38 -1.11 -0.52
C ALA A 73 12.70 -2.40 0.24
N LYS A 74 12.14 -3.54 -0.20
CA LYS A 74 12.42 -4.88 0.36
C LYS A 74 13.89 -5.26 0.20
N GLU A 75 14.48 -5.04 -0.97
CA GLU A 75 15.90 -5.32 -1.22
C GLU A 75 16.81 -4.51 -0.30
N ARG A 76 16.54 -3.21 -0.15
CA ARG A 76 17.28 -2.33 0.78
C ARG A 76 17.16 -2.79 2.22
N GLN A 77 15.94 -3.10 2.67
CA GLN A 77 15.67 -3.53 4.05
C GLN A 77 16.29 -4.89 4.35
N ASN A 78 16.15 -5.86 3.44
CA ASN A 78 16.75 -7.17 3.59
C ASN A 78 18.28 -7.07 3.67
N SER A 79 18.90 -6.25 2.82
CA SER A 79 20.35 -6.04 2.83
C SER A 79 20.82 -5.43 4.16
N MET A 80 20.07 -4.48 4.70
CA MET A 80 20.36 -3.87 6.02
C MET A 80 20.30 -4.92 7.14
N VAL A 81 19.22 -5.71 7.20
CA VAL A 81 19.05 -6.72 8.26
C VAL A 81 20.08 -7.84 8.15
N MET A 82 20.44 -8.26 6.93
CA MET A 82 21.47 -9.29 6.72
C MET A 82 22.85 -8.84 7.24
N GLY A 83 23.16 -7.54 7.20
CA GLY A 83 24.38 -7.00 7.80
C GLY A 83 24.39 -7.02 9.33
N LEU A 84 23.21 -6.94 9.96
CA LEU A 84 23.04 -6.97 11.43
C LEU A 84 22.87 -8.39 11.98
N LEU A 85 22.44 -9.33 11.14
CA LEU A 85 22.10 -10.69 11.56
C LEU A 85 23.23 -11.43 12.30
N PRO A 86 24.52 -11.29 11.96
CA PRO A 86 25.60 -11.93 12.71
C PRO A 86 25.65 -11.51 14.18
N ASP A 87 25.30 -10.27 14.50
CA ASP A 87 25.35 -9.71 15.86
C ASP A 87 24.08 -10.01 16.68
N LEU A 88 23.03 -10.51 16.03
CA LEU A 88 21.74 -10.85 16.65
C LEU A 88 21.59 -12.36 16.93
N ARG A 89 22.56 -13.17 16.53
CA ARG A 89 22.62 -14.61 16.80
C ARG A 89 23.39 -14.91 18.07
#